data_AF-A0A9P6WF37-F1
#
_entry.id   AF-A0A9P6WF37-F1
#
_cell.length_a   1.000
_cell.length_b   1.000
_cell.length_c   1.000
_cell.angle_alpha   90.00
_cell.angle_beta   90.00
_cell.angle_gamma   90.00
#
_symmetry.space_group_name_H-M   'P 1'
#
loop_
_entity.id
_entity.type
_entity.pdbx_description
1 polymer ?
#
loop_
_entity_poly.entity_id
_entity_poly.type
_entity_poly.pdbx_seq_one_letter_code
_entity_poly.pdbx_strand_id
1 'polypeptide(L)'
;MDFSTVVFFILITIGFLYVKQQNSINTKIHDTPSSSIEKPVGNLSEGNETTDETVDGTEEDPILNTVRTSKRNVTNDMIEIVQTMAPNLHVDQIRYSLQKTGTIEGTIEAFLAGEEFLFPPQRDETTNKSHGINEKEADVSLDEEDIELEE
;
A
#
# COMPACT_ATOMS: atom_id res chain seq x y z
N MET A 1 -33.02 -25.31 -38.08
CA MET A 1 -32.01 -24.34 -37.61
C MET A 1 -30.90 -24.33 -38.62
N ASP A 2 -30.49 -23.15 -39.09
CA ASP A 2 -29.46 -23.04 -40.10
C ASP A 2 -28.09 -23.43 -39.52
N PHE A 3 -27.20 -23.94 -40.37
CA PHE A 3 -25.87 -24.40 -39.97
C PHE A 3 -25.07 -23.28 -39.27
N SER A 4 -25.21 -22.03 -39.73
CA SER A 4 -24.60 -20.87 -39.07
C SER A 4 -25.12 -20.64 -37.65
N THR A 5 -26.41 -20.90 -37.40
CA THR A 5 -26.98 -20.77 -36.05
C THR A 5 -26.38 -21.80 -35.11
N VAL A 6 -26.20 -23.05 -35.58
CA VAL A 6 -25.58 -24.12 -34.79
C VAL A 6 -24.12 -23.81 -34.47
N VAL A 7 -23.34 -23.37 -35.47
CA VAL A 7 -21.93 -22.99 -35.27
C VAL A 7 -21.78 -21.80 -34.32
N PHE A 8 -22.65 -20.80 -34.41
CA PHE A 8 -22.66 -19.65 -33.50
C PHE A 8 -22.86 -20.06 -32.03
N PHE A 9 -23.84 -20.93 -31.76
CA PHE A 9 -24.06 -21.44 -30.39
C PHE A 9 -22.90 -22.31 -29.89
N ILE A 10 -22.28 -23.12 -30.76
CA ILE A 10 -21.09 -23.90 -30.40
C ILE A 10 -19.93 -22.97 -29.99
N LEU A 11 -19.67 -21.91 -30.76
CA LEU A 11 -18.63 -20.93 -30.44
C LEU A 11 -18.89 -20.20 -29.12
N ILE A 12 -20.13 -19.77 -28.87
CA ILE A 12 -20.53 -19.15 -27.61
C ILE A 12 -20.32 -20.13 -26.44
N THR A 13 -20.71 -21.40 -26.61
CA THR A 13 -20.61 -22.40 -25.55
C THR A 13 -19.14 -22.70 -25.22
N ILE A 14 -18.28 -22.82 -26.24
CA ILE A 14 -16.84 -23.02 -26.05
C ILE A 14 -16.19 -21.80 -25.41
N GLY A 15 -16.53 -20.59 -25.88
CA GLY A 15 -16.03 -19.34 -25.29
C GLY A 15 -16.47 -19.16 -23.84
N PHE A 16 -17.72 -19.50 -23.53
CA PHE A 16 -18.25 -19.47 -22.16
C PHE A 16 -17.54 -20.48 -21.25
N LEU A 17 -17.27 -21.69 -21.73
CA LEU A 17 -16.50 -22.69 -20.99
C LEU A 17 -15.06 -22.22 -20.75
N TYR A 18 -14.43 -21.56 -21.72
CA TYR A 18 -13.08 -21.02 -21.59
C TYR A 18 -13.00 -19.92 -20.50
N VAL A 19 -13.94 -18.97 -20.51
CA VAL A 19 -14.03 -17.91 -19.49
C VAL A 19 -14.36 -18.50 -18.11
N LYS A 20 -15.31 -19.44 -18.05
CA LYS A 20 -15.66 -20.14 -16.80
C LYS A 20 -14.48 -20.94 -16.25
N GLN A 21 -13.68 -21.56 -17.11
CA GLN A 21 -12.52 -22.35 -16.71
C GLN A 21 -11.41 -21.47 -16.14
N GLN A 22 -11.10 -20.32 -16.76
CA GLN A 22 -10.17 -19.36 -16.14
C GLN A 22 -10.65 -18.87 -14.78
N ASN A 23 -11.95 -18.56 -14.65
CA ASN A 23 -12.51 -18.11 -13.38
C ASN A 23 -12.46 -19.19 -12.27
N SER A 24 -12.70 -20.46 -12.63
CA SER A 24 -12.73 -21.57 -11.67
C SER A 24 -11.34 -22.10 -11.27
N ILE A 25 -10.29 -21.84 -12.05
CA ILE A 25 -8.91 -22.23 -11.69
C ILE A 25 -8.39 -21.37 -10.51
N ASN A 26 -8.89 -20.15 -10.34
CA ASN A 26 -8.56 -19.30 -9.18
C ASN A 26 -9.31 -19.69 -7.88
N THR A 27 -10.24 -20.66 -7.90
CA THR A 27 -11.10 -20.99 -6.75
C THR A 27 -10.63 -22.20 -5.93
N LYS A 28 -9.36 -22.63 -6.02
CA LYS A 28 -8.87 -23.80 -5.27
C LYS A 28 -7.52 -23.58 -4.58
N ILE A 29 -7.43 -22.60 -3.69
CA ILE A 29 -6.32 -22.53 -2.72
C ILE A 29 -6.87 -22.00 -1.39
N HIS A 30 -7.65 -22.79 -0.65
CA HIS A 30 -7.74 -22.66 0.81
C HIS A 30 -8.45 -23.87 1.42
N ASP A 31 -7.74 -25.00 1.49
CA ASP A 31 -7.96 -26.02 2.52
C ASP A 31 -6.64 -26.17 3.28
N THR A 32 -6.43 -25.34 4.30
CA THR A 32 -5.40 -25.59 5.32
C THR A 32 -6.08 -25.59 6.69
N PRO A 33 -6.14 -26.73 7.40
CA PRO A 33 -6.74 -26.82 8.72
C PRO A 33 -5.88 -26.10 9.77
N SER A 34 -6.54 -25.39 10.67
CA SER A 34 -5.99 -24.87 11.92
C SER A 34 -5.16 -25.93 12.65
N SER A 35 -3.90 -25.60 12.96
CA SER A 35 -3.16 -26.26 14.04
C SER A 35 -2.79 -25.19 15.07
N SER A 36 -3.37 -25.39 16.24
CA SER A 36 -3.16 -24.71 17.51
C SER A 36 -1.68 -24.53 17.88
N ILE A 37 -1.26 -23.30 18.20
CA ILE A 37 -0.13 -23.08 19.11
C ILE A 37 -0.67 -22.54 20.43
N GLU A 38 -0.68 -23.48 21.36
CA GLU A 38 -0.90 -23.39 22.79
C GLU A 38 0.16 -22.47 23.44
N LYS A 39 -0.26 -21.61 24.36
CA LYS A 39 0.64 -20.85 25.25
C LYS A 39 1.40 -21.81 26.17
N PRO A 40 2.67 -21.51 26.50
CA PRO A 40 3.12 -21.71 27.86
C PRO A 40 3.70 -20.42 28.47
N VAL A 41 3.24 -20.17 29.70
CA VAL A 41 3.72 -19.22 30.69
C VAL A 41 5.18 -19.53 31.06
N GLY A 42 6.02 -18.51 31.29
CA GLY A 42 7.13 -18.64 32.24
C GLY A 42 8.44 -17.91 31.93
N ASN A 43 8.63 -16.81 32.67
CA ASN A 43 9.88 -16.34 33.31
C ASN A 43 10.79 -15.28 32.65
N LEU A 44 10.80 -14.14 33.36
CA LEU A 44 11.93 -13.33 33.82
C LEU A 44 12.79 -12.60 32.77
N SER A 45 12.55 -11.29 32.65
CA SER A 45 13.62 -10.30 32.58
C SER A 45 13.20 -9.02 33.29
N GLU A 46 13.46 -9.01 34.59
CA GLU A 46 14.03 -7.92 35.39
C GLU A 46 14.14 -6.56 34.67
N GLY A 47 13.18 -5.68 34.95
CA GLY A 47 13.22 -4.25 34.64
C GLY A 47 12.84 -3.49 35.90
N ASN A 48 13.87 -3.05 36.61
CA ASN A 48 13.83 -2.21 37.79
C ASN A 48 13.15 -0.86 37.46
N GLU A 49 12.04 -0.52 38.11
CA GLU A 49 11.72 0.87 38.44
C GLU A 49 10.69 0.98 39.58
N THR A 50 10.97 1.97 40.41
CA THR A 50 10.60 2.19 41.81
C THR A 50 9.12 2.51 42.04
N THR A 51 8.54 1.89 43.07
CA THR A 51 7.29 2.31 43.73
C THR A 51 7.49 3.65 44.44
N ASP A 52 6.66 4.68 44.20
CA ASP A 52 5.90 5.33 45.28
C ASP A 52 4.86 6.33 44.76
N GLU A 53 3.87 6.56 45.62
CA GLU A 53 2.84 7.60 45.72
C GLU A 53 1.40 7.28 45.29
N THR A 54 0.60 7.21 46.35
CA THR A 54 -0.86 7.16 46.45
C THR A 54 -1.39 8.60 46.56
N VAL A 55 -2.28 9.08 45.66
CA VAL A 55 -3.21 10.18 45.96
C VAL A 55 -4.51 10.06 45.14
N ASP A 56 -5.60 10.13 45.89
CA ASP A 56 -7.03 10.28 45.59
C ASP A 56 -7.38 11.55 44.77
N GLY A 57 -8.39 11.50 43.89
CA GLY A 57 -8.84 12.69 43.17
C GLY A 57 -9.71 12.45 41.93
N THR A 58 -11.02 12.50 42.12
CA THR A 58 -12.07 12.71 41.12
C THR A 58 -11.78 13.92 40.23
N GLU A 59 -11.57 13.74 38.92
CA GLU A 59 -11.96 14.70 37.86
C GLU A 59 -12.31 13.92 36.57
N GLU A 60 -13.58 14.00 36.18
CA GLU A 60 -14.09 13.46 34.93
C GLU A 60 -13.70 14.42 33.79
N ASP A 61 -12.51 14.21 33.20
CA ASP A 61 -12.15 14.86 31.96
C ASP A 61 -12.97 14.26 30.80
N PRO A 62 -13.79 15.05 30.07
CA PRO A 62 -14.41 14.56 28.86
C PRO A 62 -13.30 14.40 27.82
N ILE A 63 -12.79 13.17 27.68
CA ILE A 63 -11.95 12.76 26.56
C ILE A 63 -12.75 13.03 25.30
N LEU A 64 -12.54 14.21 24.71
CA LEU A 64 -12.99 14.56 23.38
C LEU A 64 -12.23 13.64 22.43
N ASN A 65 -12.82 12.46 22.23
CA ASN A 65 -12.41 11.46 21.28
C ASN A 65 -12.70 11.98 19.86
N THR A 66 -12.02 13.07 19.48
CA THR A 66 -11.86 13.43 18.08
C THR A 66 -11.03 12.31 17.48
N VAL A 67 -11.72 11.34 16.89
CA VAL A 67 -11.14 10.33 16.02
C VAL A 67 -10.53 11.08 14.85
N ARG A 68 -9.30 11.55 15.02
CA ARG A 68 -8.46 12.04 13.94
C ARG A 68 -8.25 10.81 13.07
N THR A 69 -8.96 10.74 11.96
CA THR A 69 -8.71 9.76 10.90
C THR A 69 -7.34 10.07 10.33
N SER A 70 -6.32 9.60 11.05
CA SER A 70 -4.93 9.65 10.60
C SER A 70 -4.91 8.89 9.30
N LYS A 71 -4.78 9.62 8.20
CA LYS A 71 -4.62 9.04 6.86
C LYS A 71 -3.42 8.12 6.96
N ARG A 72 -3.69 6.82 7.00
CA ARG A 72 -2.66 5.82 7.23
C ARG A 72 -1.70 5.87 6.05
N ASN A 73 -0.41 6.02 6.34
CA ASN A 73 0.61 6.00 5.30
C ASN A 73 0.65 4.58 4.71
N VAL A 74 0.44 4.49 3.40
CA VAL A 74 0.54 3.25 2.65
C VAL A 74 2.00 3.05 2.25
N THR A 75 2.57 1.91 2.62
CA THR A 75 3.95 1.55 2.25
C THR A 75 3.98 0.94 0.85
N ASN A 76 5.13 1.02 0.18
CA ASN A 76 5.30 0.39 -1.14
C ASN A 76 5.17 -1.14 -1.08
N ASP A 77 5.58 -1.76 0.03
CA ASP A 77 5.44 -3.19 0.27
C ASP A 77 3.96 -3.64 0.29
N MET A 78 3.09 -2.87 0.96
CA MET A 78 1.65 -3.15 0.94
C MET A 78 1.08 -3.12 -0.49
N ILE A 79 1.58 -2.21 -1.33
CA ILE A 79 1.14 -2.11 -2.73
C ILE A 79 1.64 -3.30 -3.54
N GLU A 80 2.91 -3.69 -3.36
CA GLU A 80 3.53 -4.81 -4.06
C GLU A 80 2.80 -6.12 -3.77
N ILE A 81 2.52 -6.42 -2.50
CA ILE A 81 1.77 -7.62 -2.10
C ILE A 81 0.41 -7.66 -2.79
N VAL A 82 -0.35 -6.56 -2.79
CA VAL A 82 -1.64 -6.49 -3.49
C VAL A 82 -1.45 -6.64 -5.01
N GLN A 83 -0.44 -6.01 -5.61
CA GLN A 83 -0.15 -6.10 -7.04
C GLN A 83 0.16 -7.53 -7.49
N THR A 84 0.84 -8.33 -6.65
CA THR A 84 1.09 -9.75 -6.97
C THR A 84 -0.20 -10.57 -7.05
N MET A 85 -1.20 -10.23 -6.22
CA MET A 85 -2.51 -10.88 -6.20
C MET A 85 -3.48 -10.31 -7.25
N ALA A 86 -3.33 -9.04 -7.59
CA ALA A 86 -4.21 -8.28 -8.47
C ALA A 86 -3.41 -7.57 -9.57
N PRO A 87 -2.82 -8.31 -10.54
CA PRO A 87 -1.90 -7.72 -11.52
C PRO A 87 -2.60 -6.77 -12.52
N ASN A 88 -3.92 -6.85 -12.65
CA ASN A 88 -4.71 -6.00 -13.55
C ASN A 88 -5.05 -4.62 -12.95
N LEU A 89 -4.76 -4.40 -11.67
CA LEU A 89 -5.02 -3.15 -10.97
C LEU A 89 -3.85 -2.18 -11.11
N HIS A 90 -4.16 -0.89 -11.24
CA HIS A 90 -3.14 0.14 -11.27
C HIS A 90 -2.62 0.45 -9.87
N VAL A 91 -1.32 0.75 -9.76
CA VAL A 91 -0.63 1.09 -8.50
C VAL A 91 -1.36 2.22 -7.74
N ASP A 92 -1.82 3.25 -8.45
CA ASP A 92 -2.53 4.37 -7.80
C ASP A 92 -3.92 3.97 -7.26
N GLN A 93 -4.61 3.04 -7.92
CA GLN A 93 -5.88 2.51 -7.45
C GLN A 93 -5.68 1.64 -6.20
N ILE A 94 -4.63 0.81 -6.21
CA ILE A 94 -4.25 0.00 -5.05
C ILE A 94 -3.89 0.90 -3.87
N ARG A 95 -3.05 1.92 -4.11
CA ARG A 95 -2.67 2.89 -3.08
C ARG A 95 -3.89 3.59 -2.50
N TYR A 96 -4.82 4.02 -3.35
CA TYR A 96 -6.05 4.68 -2.90
C TYR A 96 -6.97 3.73 -2.11
N SER A 97 -7.13 2.49 -2.56
CA SER A 97 -7.89 1.47 -1.83
C SER A 97 -7.25 1.14 -0.48
N LEU A 98 -5.93 0.96 -0.42
CA LEU A 98 -5.19 0.74 0.83
C LEU A 98 -5.28 1.93 1.79
N GLN A 99 -5.37 3.17 1.28
CA GLN A 99 -5.62 4.35 2.12
C GLN A 99 -7.04 4.34 2.72
N LYS A 100 -8.01 3.72 2.02
CA LYS A 100 -9.41 3.63 2.45
C LYS A 100 -9.65 2.47 3.41
N THR A 101 -9.17 1.28 3.08
CA THR A 101 -9.33 0.05 3.90
C THR A 101 -8.35 0.02 5.07
N GLY A 102 -7.14 0.55 4.87
CA GLY A 102 -6.06 0.53 5.85
C GLY A 102 -5.34 -0.81 5.99
N THR A 103 -5.78 -1.87 5.30
CA THR A 103 -5.18 -3.21 5.37
C THR A 103 -5.08 -3.86 4.00
N ILE A 104 -4.08 -4.73 3.85
CA ILE A 104 -3.88 -5.51 2.62
C ILE A 104 -5.06 -6.46 2.44
N GLU A 105 -5.46 -7.15 3.51
CA GLU A 105 -6.52 -8.14 3.50
C GLU A 105 -7.85 -7.54 3.04
N GLY A 106 -8.22 -6.37 3.59
CA GLY A 106 -9.47 -5.70 3.21
C GLY A 106 -9.46 -5.24 1.75
N THR A 107 -8.31 -4.83 1.24
CA THR A 107 -8.16 -4.47 -0.18
C THR A 107 -8.23 -5.70 -1.10
N ILE A 108 -7.63 -6.82 -0.71
CA ILE A 108 -7.71 -8.07 -1.48
C ILE A 108 -9.13 -8.62 -1.46
N GLU A 109 -9.80 -8.59 -0.30
CA GLU A 109 -11.19 -9.03 -0.17
C GLU A 109 -12.11 -8.23 -1.08
N ALA A 110 -11.98 -6.90 -1.10
CA ALA A 110 -12.73 -6.04 -2.01
C ALA A 110 -12.46 -6.37 -3.49
N PHE A 111 -11.20 -6.65 -3.85
CA PHE A 111 -10.84 -7.07 -5.21
C PHE A 111 -11.47 -8.40 -5.59
N LEU A 112 -11.42 -9.40 -4.70
CA LEU A 112 -11.99 -10.72 -4.94
C LEU A 112 -13.53 -10.69 -4.96
N ALA A 113 -14.15 -9.77 -4.21
CA ALA A 113 -15.58 -9.50 -4.25
C ALA A 113 -16.01 -8.81 -5.55
N GLY A 114 -15.06 -8.31 -6.36
CA GLY A 114 -15.34 -7.57 -7.59
C GLY A 114 -15.77 -6.13 -7.36
N GLU A 115 -15.39 -5.52 -6.23
CA GLU A 115 -15.64 -4.10 -5.99
C GLU A 115 -14.90 -3.21 -6.99
N GLU A 116 -15.44 -2.01 -7.23
CA GLU A 116 -14.82 -1.04 -8.12
C GLU A 116 -13.69 -0.27 -7.43
N PHE A 117 -12.55 -0.15 -8.14
CA PHE A 117 -11.37 0.57 -7.67
C PHE A 117 -11.25 1.92 -8.38
N LEU A 118 -11.51 2.99 -7.64
CA LEU A 118 -11.44 4.35 -8.17
C LEU A 118 -10.01 4.88 -8.16
N PHE A 119 -9.72 5.78 -9.10
CA PHE A 119 -8.49 6.57 -9.07
C PHE A 119 -8.57 7.65 -7.98
N PRO A 120 -7.43 8.00 -7.35
CA PRO A 120 -7.40 9.09 -6.39
C PRO A 120 -7.83 10.41 -7.05
N PRO A 121 -8.53 11.30 -6.32
CA PRO A 121 -8.88 12.61 -6.84
C PRO A 121 -7.60 13.38 -7.17
N GLN A 122 -7.50 13.89 -8.40
CA GLN A 122 -6.41 14.79 -8.77
C GLN A 122 -6.59 16.07 -7.95
N ARG A 123 -5.66 16.32 -7.02
CA ARG A 123 -5.55 17.65 -6.43
C ARG A 123 -4.86 18.50 -7.49
N ASP A 124 -5.60 19.44 -8.07
CA ASP A 124 -5.05 20.40 -9.03
C ASP A 124 -3.93 21.20 -8.36
N GLU A 125 -2.68 20.80 -8.56
CA GLU A 125 -1.50 21.51 -8.07
C GLU A 125 -1.26 22.75 -8.92
N THR A 126 -2.12 23.76 -8.76
CA THR A 126 -1.95 25.08 -9.35
C THR A 126 -1.43 26.05 -8.30
N THR A 127 -0.17 25.91 -7.83
CA THR A 127 0.48 27.03 -7.13
C THR A 127 2.01 26.93 -7.05
N ASN A 128 2.64 27.99 -7.56
CA ASN A 128 3.96 28.54 -7.18
C ASN A 128 5.23 27.89 -7.74
N LYS A 129 5.46 28.10 -9.04
CA LYS A 129 6.81 28.32 -9.58
C LYS A 129 7.35 29.67 -9.09
N SER A 130 7.85 29.72 -7.85
CA SER A 130 8.67 30.83 -7.37
C SER A 130 10.05 30.73 -8.04
N HIS A 131 10.26 31.55 -9.06
CA HIS A 131 11.55 31.77 -9.69
C HIS A 131 12.41 32.62 -8.74
N GLY A 132 13.09 31.95 -7.81
CA GLY A 132 14.07 32.55 -6.89
C GLY A 132 15.45 32.63 -7.54
N ILE A 133 15.94 33.85 -7.60
CA ILE A 133 17.21 34.34 -8.12
C ILE A 133 18.40 33.71 -7.36
N ASN A 134 19.46 33.32 -8.07
CA ASN A 134 20.78 33.16 -7.47
C ASN A 134 21.82 33.90 -8.33
N GLU A 135 22.04 35.16 -7.97
CA GLU A 135 23.26 35.91 -8.23
C GLU A 135 24.29 35.53 -7.18
N LYS A 136 25.49 35.08 -7.60
CA LYS A 136 26.84 35.27 -6.99
C LYS A 136 27.73 34.03 -7.12
N GLU A 137 28.84 34.20 -7.83
CA GLU A 137 30.18 33.63 -7.58
C GLU A 137 31.13 34.45 -8.49
N ALA A 138 31.80 35.52 -8.03
CA ALA A 138 33.05 35.57 -7.24
C ALA A 138 34.15 34.69 -7.87
N ASP A 139 34.96 35.22 -8.80
CA ASP A 139 36.26 35.86 -8.53
C ASP A 139 37.15 35.07 -7.55
N VAL A 140 37.98 34.17 -8.10
CA VAL A 140 39.27 33.77 -7.49
C VAL A 140 40.28 33.53 -8.62
N SER A 141 41.21 34.47 -8.72
CA SER A 141 42.51 34.37 -9.38
C SER A 141 43.51 33.73 -8.41
N LEU A 142 44.32 32.78 -8.88
CA LEU A 142 45.64 32.46 -8.34
C LEU A 142 46.54 31.93 -9.47
N ASP A 143 47.56 32.72 -9.77
CA ASP A 143 48.72 32.45 -10.63
C ASP A 143 49.80 31.62 -9.88
N GLU A 144 50.77 31.11 -10.66
CA GLU A 144 52.13 30.62 -10.27
C GLU A 144 52.20 29.28 -9.50
N GLU A 145 53.12 28.33 -9.71
CA GLU A 145 54.25 28.01 -10.60
C GLU A 145 54.32 26.45 -10.53
N ASP A 146 54.80 25.70 -11.51
CA ASP A 146 56.18 25.22 -11.47
C ASP A 146 56.54 24.44 -12.75
N ILE A 147 57.83 24.53 -13.02
CA ILE A 147 58.61 24.17 -14.19
C ILE A 147 58.85 22.65 -14.26
N GLU A 148 58.82 22.07 -15.46
CA GLU A 148 59.65 20.90 -15.77
C GLU A 148 60.17 21.02 -17.21
N LEU A 149 61.48 21.29 -17.31
CA LEU A 149 62.31 21.24 -18.52
C LEU A 149 63.22 20.01 -18.43
N GLU A 150 63.73 19.64 -19.62
CA GLU A 150 64.83 18.70 -19.91
C GLU A 150 64.38 17.23 -20.10
N GLU A 151 64.76 16.51 -21.16
CA GLU A 151 65.79 16.71 -22.19
C GLU A 151 65.38 15.97 -23.49
#